data_AF-A0A8T7LEH8-F1
#
_entry.id   AF-A0A8T7LEH8-F1
#
_cell.length_a   1.000
_cell.length_b   1.000
_cell.length_c   1.000
_cell.angle_alpha   90.00
_cell.angle_beta   90.00
_cell.angle_gamma   90.00
#
_symmetry.space_group_name_H-M   'P 1'
#
loop_
_entity.id
_entity.type
_entity.pdbx_description
1 polymer ?
#
loop_
_entity_poly.entity_id
_entity_poly.type
_entity_poly.pdbx_seq_one_letter_code
_entity_poly.pdbx_strand_id
1 'polypeptide(L)'
;MAALSLRTRLLVAGSVAAGLWGVGVIAWLFSHSLAPLIFFGYLGTVVAPGVTYYLGLSPGKRIAGRRPLVAAIGLGMLAAALARVLAQQSIVAVEGLFFELFSGIFGAALLHFVIAKLIGPLIFGRVYCGWACWTGALLDLLPFRHSEGRRGGIWPWLRYIHLAVSLALVAGLWFSYSYLPGPFEALIWFLSGVALYYLLGVTLALVLHDNRAFCKYLCPAGVLALPAARFSLLKVRGDPQKCNALGECVAACPMDIRITDYTHHGVRVLSSECTLCQVCINACPDGSLALSVGVDPLGRLELLRTYAGPAPVTIIPRRLRRSRQARQATKLEGTHDGRERS
;
A
#
# COMPACT_ATOMS: atom_id res chain seq x y z
N MET A 1 0.23 -19.02 16.27
CA MET A 1 1.41 -18.22 16.69
C MET A 1 1.29 -17.98 18.19
N ALA A 2 2.26 -18.43 18.98
CA ALA A 2 2.30 -18.08 20.41
C ALA A 2 2.24 -16.55 20.53
N ALA A 3 1.31 -16.04 21.35
CA ALA A 3 1.20 -14.61 21.56
C ALA A 3 2.53 -14.12 22.13
N LEU A 4 3.27 -13.31 21.36
CA LEU A 4 4.49 -12.64 21.84
C LEU A 4 4.20 -12.03 23.20
N SER A 5 5.07 -12.27 24.19
CA SER A 5 4.91 -11.67 25.51
C SER A 5 4.90 -10.14 25.39
N LEU A 6 4.20 -9.44 26.30
CA LEU A 6 4.19 -7.97 26.31
C LEU A 6 5.62 -7.40 26.36
N ARG A 7 6.51 -8.04 27.13
CA ARG A 7 7.93 -7.69 27.18
C ARG A 7 8.59 -7.78 25.81
N THR A 8 8.38 -8.88 25.07
CA THR A 8 8.96 -9.03 23.73
C THR A 8 8.42 -7.99 22.75
N ARG A 9 7.12 -7.65 22.83
CA ARG A 9 6.52 -6.60 21.99
C ARG A 9 7.15 -5.23 22.26
N LEU A 10 7.29 -4.87 23.54
CA LEU A 10 7.90 -3.62 23.96
C LEU A 10 9.38 -3.55 23.58
N LEU A 11 10.12 -4.65 23.72
CA LEU A 11 11.51 -4.73 23.28
C LEU A 11 11.64 -4.53 21.78
N VAL A 12 10.85 -5.24 20.97
CA VAL A 12 10.88 -5.08 19.50
C VAL A 12 10.51 -3.65 19.09
N ALA A 13 9.44 -3.10 19.66
CA ALA A 13 9.03 -1.72 19.37
C ALA A 13 10.09 -0.70 19.81
N GLY A 14 10.68 -0.89 20.99
CA GLY A 14 11.75 -0.04 21.52
C GLY A 14 13.01 -0.09 20.66
N SER A 15 13.44 -1.28 20.21
CA SER A 15 14.58 -1.43 19.30
C SER A 15 14.34 -0.75 17.95
N VAL A 16 13.12 -0.84 17.39
CA VAL A 16 12.77 -0.15 16.15
C VAL A 16 12.82 1.37 16.33
N ALA A 17 12.25 1.90 17.43
CA ALA A 17 12.32 3.33 17.72
C ALA A 17 13.77 3.81 17.92
N ALA A 18 14.57 3.09 18.71
CA ALA A 18 15.98 3.41 18.93
C ALA A 18 16.76 3.41 17.61
N GLY A 19 16.51 2.45 16.72
CA GLY A 19 17.11 2.40 15.39
C GLY A 19 16.75 3.61 14.54
N LEU A 20 15.47 4.01 14.51
CA LEU A 20 15.02 5.20 13.77
C LEU A 20 15.65 6.48 14.33
N TRP A 21 15.65 6.67 15.65
CA TRP A 21 16.34 7.80 16.29
C TRP A 21 17.84 7.81 15.98
N GLY A 22 18.49 6.64 16.02
CA GLY A 22 19.90 6.51 15.65
C GLY A 22 20.18 6.95 14.22
N VAL A 23 19.36 6.52 13.25
CA VAL A 23 19.45 6.98 11.86
C VAL A 23 19.24 8.50 11.76
N GLY A 24 18.29 9.06 12.51
CA GLY A 24 18.05 10.50 12.57
C GLY A 24 19.24 11.30 13.10
N VAL A 25 19.84 10.84 14.21
CA VAL A 25 21.03 11.47 14.81
C VAL A 25 22.21 11.39 13.85
N ILE A 26 22.49 10.21 13.29
CA ILE A 26 23.58 10.03 12.32
C ILE A 26 23.38 10.97 11.12
N ALA A 27 22.19 10.97 10.52
CA ALA A 27 21.89 11.82 9.38
C ALA A 27 22.01 13.32 9.71
N TRP A 28 21.63 13.74 10.93
CA TRP A 28 21.83 15.10 11.39
C TRP A 28 23.31 15.46 11.54
N LEU A 29 24.12 14.58 12.14
CA LEU A 29 25.56 14.80 12.30
C LEU A 29 26.28 14.97 10.96
N PHE A 30 25.86 14.23 9.92
CA PHE A 30 26.45 14.32 8.58
C PHE A 30 25.91 15.50 7.75
N SER A 31 24.61 15.80 7.86
CA SER A 31 23.98 16.84 7.03
C SER A 31 23.96 18.23 7.66
N HIS A 32 24.26 18.34 8.95
CA HIS A 32 24.06 19.53 9.78
C HIS A 32 22.64 20.12 9.72
N SER A 33 21.66 19.34 9.22
CA SER A 33 20.26 19.72 9.12
C SER A 33 19.44 19.02 10.20
N LEU A 34 18.54 19.74 10.87
CA LEU A 34 17.61 19.14 11.84
C LEU A 34 16.50 18.31 11.17
N ALA A 35 16.28 18.47 9.87
CA ALA A 35 15.16 17.83 9.17
C ALA A 35 15.16 16.29 9.26
N PRO A 36 16.29 15.58 9.04
CA PRO A 36 16.34 14.12 9.22
C PRO A 36 16.08 13.69 10.66
N LEU A 37 16.61 14.40 11.65
CA LEU A 37 16.39 14.10 13.07
C LEU A 37 14.90 14.23 13.43
N ILE A 38 14.25 15.31 12.99
CA ILE A 38 12.82 15.53 13.21
C ILE A 38 12.00 14.43 12.53
N PHE A 39 12.32 14.10 11.27
CA PHE A 39 11.59 13.11 10.48
C PHE A 39 11.71 11.69 11.06
N PHE A 40 12.93 11.22 11.29
CA PHE A 40 13.14 9.88 11.83
C PHE A 40 12.77 9.78 13.31
N GLY A 41 12.95 10.87 14.07
CA GLY A 41 12.45 10.99 15.45
C GLY A 41 10.93 10.86 15.52
N TYR A 42 10.20 11.58 14.64
CA TYR A 42 8.75 11.45 14.49
C TYR A 42 8.33 10.01 14.14
N LEU A 43 9.01 9.37 13.19
CA LEU A 43 8.74 7.97 12.86
C LEU A 43 8.98 7.06 14.06
N GLY A 44 10.09 7.25 14.80
CA GLY A 44 10.39 6.47 16.00
C GLY A 44 9.32 6.63 17.09
N THR A 45 8.85 7.85 17.33
CA THR A 45 7.84 8.14 18.36
C THR A 45 6.44 7.66 17.97
N VAL A 46 6.10 7.59 16.69
CA VAL A 46 4.79 7.09 16.23
C VAL A 46 4.77 5.57 16.06
N VAL A 47 5.83 4.99 15.47
CA VAL A 47 5.88 3.57 15.11
C VAL A 47 5.91 2.69 16.36
N ALA A 48 6.71 2.99 17.37
CA ALA A 48 6.82 2.13 18.56
C ALA A 48 5.51 1.96 19.35
N PRO A 49 4.83 3.03 19.81
CA PRO A 49 3.55 2.87 20.51
C PRO A 49 2.47 2.32 19.58
N GLY A 50 2.45 2.72 18.31
CA GLY A 50 1.46 2.23 17.35
C GLY A 50 1.60 0.73 17.05
N VAL A 51 2.82 0.23 16.86
CA VAL A 51 3.08 -1.20 16.66
C VAL A 51 2.77 -1.99 17.92
N THR A 52 3.14 -1.46 19.10
CA THR A 52 2.80 -2.09 20.39
C THR A 52 1.29 -2.24 20.55
N TYR A 53 0.53 -1.17 20.28
CA TYR A 53 -0.93 -1.18 20.28
C TYR A 53 -1.47 -2.19 19.27
N TYR A 54 -1.03 -2.13 18.01
CA TYR A 54 -1.46 -3.02 16.93
C TYR A 54 -1.23 -4.49 17.27
N LEU A 55 -0.05 -4.86 17.77
CA LEU A 55 0.25 -6.23 18.18
C LEU A 55 -0.53 -6.64 19.44
N GLY A 56 -0.88 -5.68 20.30
CA GLY A 56 -1.79 -5.80 21.45
C GLY A 56 -3.19 -6.31 21.10
N LEU A 57 -3.70 -5.94 19.92
CA LEU A 57 -5.05 -6.29 19.48
C LEU A 57 -5.18 -7.76 19.07
N SER A 58 -6.38 -8.31 19.24
CA SER A 58 -6.76 -9.59 18.65
C SER A 58 -6.76 -9.53 17.11
N PRO A 59 -6.51 -10.64 16.38
CA PRO A 59 -6.37 -10.63 14.92
C PRO A 59 -7.52 -9.92 14.18
N GLY A 60 -8.78 -10.19 14.55
CA GLY A 60 -9.93 -9.53 13.92
C GLY A 60 -9.97 -8.00 14.13
N LYS A 61 -9.45 -7.50 15.25
CA LYS A 61 -9.38 -6.06 15.55
C LYS A 61 -8.19 -5.37 14.87
N ARG A 62 -7.14 -6.11 14.49
CA ARG A 62 -5.92 -5.55 13.86
C ARG A 62 -6.18 -4.88 12.51
N ILE A 63 -7.16 -5.34 11.75
CA ILE A 63 -7.50 -4.77 10.43
C ILE A 63 -7.96 -3.31 10.58
N ALA A 64 -8.83 -3.03 11.55
CA ALA A 64 -9.25 -1.66 11.86
C ALA A 64 -8.19 -0.92 12.70
N GLY A 65 -7.58 -1.60 13.66
CA GLY A 65 -6.63 -1.02 14.61
C GLY A 65 -5.31 -0.55 14.01
N ARG A 66 -4.95 -0.98 12.79
CA ARG A 66 -3.79 -0.42 12.08
C ARG A 66 -4.04 1.00 11.55
N ARG A 67 -5.31 1.37 11.27
CA ARG A 67 -5.67 2.63 10.60
C ARG A 67 -5.11 3.88 11.29
N PRO A 68 -5.20 4.06 12.63
CA PRO A 68 -4.61 5.23 13.28
C PRO A 68 -3.09 5.31 13.09
N LEU A 69 -2.37 4.18 13.16
CA LEU A 69 -0.93 4.14 12.91
C LEU A 69 -0.60 4.52 11.45
N VAL A 70 -1.31 3.94 10.49
CA VAL A 70 -1.10 4.26 9.06
C VAL A 70 -1.44 5.73 8.76
N ALA A 71 -2.50 6.27 9.38
CA ALA A 71 -2.89 7.67 9.27
C ALA A 71 -1.83 8.61 9.85
N ALA A 72 -1.30 8.30 11.05
CA ALA A 72 -0.23 9.07 11.65
C ALA A 72 1.02 9.06 10.75
N ILE A 73 1.54 7.88 10.39
CA ILE A 73 2.71 7.79 9.50
C ILE A 73 2.47 8.55 8.18
N GLY A 74 1.31 8.35 7.55
CA GLY A 74 0.95 9.02 6.30
C GLY A 74 0.90 10.55 6.43
N LEU A 75 0.30 11.07 7.50
CA LEU A 75 0.26 12.51 7.77
C LEU A 75 1.67 13.08 7.99
N GLY A 76 2.52 12.38 8.73
CA GLY A 76 3.92 12.75 8.90
C GLY A 76 4.71 12.75 7.59
N MET A 77 4.50 11.75 6.72
CA MET A 77 5.13 11.73 5.39
C MET A 77 4.68 12.91 4.53
N LEU A 78 3.39 13.25 4.56
CA LEU A 78 2.85 14.39 3.81
C LEU A 78 3.38 15.73 4.35
N ALA A 79 3.43 15.88 5.67
CA ALA A 79 3.97 17.07 6.34
C ALA A 79 5.47 17.24 6.03
N ALA A 80 6.24 16.15 6.04
CA ALA A 80 7.64 16.17 5.66
C ALA A 80 7.83 16.56 4.19
N ALA A 81 7.03 16.02 3.28
CA ALA A 81 7.06 16.40 1.87
C ALA A 81 6.73 17.89 1.68
N LEU A 82 5.69 18.40 2.36
CA LEU A 82 5.33 19.82 2.33
C LEU A 82 6.44 20.72 2.90
N ALA A 83 7.02 20.34 4.04
CA ALA A 83 8.11 21.09 4.66
C ALA A 83 9.32 21.21 3.72
N ARG A 84 9.63 20.18 2.94
CA ARG A 84 10.71 20.24 1.93
C ARG A 84 10.39 21.18 0.78
N VAL A 85 9.15 21.21 0.32
CA VAL A 85 8.72 22.16 -0.72
C VAL A 85 8.78 23.60 -0.21
N LEU A 86 8.32 23.85 1.02
CA LEU A 86 8.42 25.15 1.69
C LEU A 86 9.87 25.59 1.93
N ALA A 87 10.77 24.65 2.21
CA ALA A 87 12.20 24.87 2.32
C ALA A 87 12.92 25.00 0.96
N GLN A 88 12.17 25.11 -0.15
CA GLN A 88 12.69 25.28 -1.51
C GLN A 88 13.66 24.17 -1.95
N GLN A 89 13.45 22.95 -1.48
CA GLN A 89 14.34 21.82 -1.78
C GLN A 89 13.86 21.03 -2.99
N SER A 90 12.99 20.04 -2.79
CA SER A 90 12.48 19.18 -3.86
C SER A 90 11.03 18.80 -3.63
N ILE A 91 10.28 18.66 -4.72
CA ILE A 91 8.95 18.06 -4.75
C ILE A 91 9.11 16.54 -4.69
N VAL A 92 8.78 15.91 -3.56
CA VAL A 92 8.89 14.45 -3.37
C VAL A 92 7.67 13.73 -3.98
N ALA A 93 7.49 13.90 -5.29
CA ALA A 93 6.45 13.29 -6.13
C ALA A 93 7.07 12.74 -7.43
N VAL A 94 6.27 12.07 -8.27
CA VAL A 94 6.77 11.46 -9.52
C VAL A 94 7.28 12.53 -10.50
N GLU A 95 6.59 13.65 -10.57
CA GLU A 95 6.95 14.77 -11.43
C GLU A 95 8.26 15.43 -10.95
N GLY A 96 8.44 15.57 -9.63
CA GLY A 96 9.68 16.07 -9.05
C GLY A 96 10.88 15.14 -9.27
N LEU A 97 10.65 13.81 -9.26
CA LEU A 97 11.67 12.83 -9.67
C LEU A 97 12.10 13.07 -11.12
N PHE A 98 11.15 13.33 -12.04
CA PHE A 98 11.48 13.55 -13.44
C PHE A 98 12.23 14.87 -13.67
N PHE A 99 11.84 15.94 -12.98
CA PHE A 99 12.60 17.20 -13.03
C PHE A 99 14.05 17.00 -12.55
N GLU A 100 14.25 16.36 -11.41
CA GLU A 100 15.60 16.06 -10.89
C GLU A 100 16.43 15.19 -11.86
N LEU A 101 15.79 14.18 -12.48
CA LEU A 101 16.46 13.30 -13.44
C LEU A 101 16.90 14.06 -14.71
N PHE A 102 16.02 14.89 -15.27
CA PHE A 102 16.33 15.64 -16.50
C PHE A 102 17.28 16.82 -16.27
N SER A 103 17.23 17.44 -15.08
CA SER A 103 18.17 18.48 -14.70
C SER A 103 19.54 17.94 -14.28
N GLY A 104 19.69 16.62 -14.14
CA GLY A 104 20.91 15.98 -13.64
C GLY A 104 21.21 16.25 -12.15
N ILE A 105 20.20 16.69 -11.39
CA ILE A 105 20.36 17.01 -9.96
C ILE A 105 20.02 15.78 -9.13
N PHE A 106 20.97 15.34 -8.32
CA PHE A 106 20.75 14.27 -7.35
C PHE A 106 20.11 14.84 -6.08
N GLY A 107 18.80 15.07 -6.15
CA GLY A 107 18.02 15.60 -5.03
C GLY A 107 17.29 14.54 -4.22
N ALA A 108 16.42 15.00 -3.32
CA ALA A 108 15.73 14.11 -2.41
C ALA A 108 14.55 13.37 -3.04
N ALA A 109 13.99 13.86 -4.15
CA ALA A 109 12.95 13.11 -4.85
C ALA A 109 13.57 11.83 -5.43
N LEU A 110 14.69 11.94 -6.14
CA LEU A 110 15.44 10.80 -6.65
C LEU A 110 15.84 9.84 -5.53
N LEU A 111 16.46 10.35 -4.45
CA LEU A 111 16.84 9.52 -3.32
C LEU A 111 15.65 8.80 -2.69
N HIS A 112 14.51 9.51 -2.52
CA HIS A 112 13.29 8.92 -2.00
C HIS A 112 12.77 7.80 -2.90
N PHE A 113 12.73 7.98 -4.22
CA PHE A 113 12.25 6.94 -5.13
C PHE A 113 13.21 5.75 -5.20
N VAL A 114 14.52 5.97 -5.19
CA VAL A 114 15.51 4.88 -5.11
C VAL A 114 15.34 4.09 -3.83
N ILE A 115 15.28 4.76 -2.66
CA ILE A 115 15.14 4.05 -1.39
C ILE A 115 13.75 3.43 -1.23
N ALA A 116 12.68 4.19 -1.44
CA ALA A 116 11.32 3.77 -1.11
C ALA A 116 10.61 2.97 -2.21
N LYS A 117 11.03 3.09 -3.49
CA LYS A 117 10.40 2.40 -4.63
C LYS A 117 11.31 1.38 -5.32
N LEU A 118 12.63 1.45 -5.16
CA LEU A 118 13.55 0.46 -5.72
C LEU A 118 14.14 -0.45 -4.63
N ILE A 119 14.99 0.07 -3.74
CA ILE A 119 15.71 -0.73 -2.73
C ILE A 119 14.76 -1.30 -1.68
N GLY A 120 13.87 -0.48 -1.13
CA GLY A 120 12.90 -0.86 -0.10
C GLY A 120 12.02 -2.03 -0.55
N PRO A 121 11.40 -1.99 -1.75
CA PRO A 121 10.61 -3.10 -2.25
C PRO A 121 11.37 -4.38 -2.59
N LEU A 122 12.70 -4.32 -2.82
CA LEU A 122 13.51 -5.54 -2.93
C LEU A 122 13.63 -6.28 -1.59
N ILE A 123 13.59 -5.57 -0.45
CA ILE A 123 13.73 -6.18 0.87
C ILE A 123 12.36 -6.47 1.49
N PHE A 124 11.50 -5.45 1.53
CA PHE A 124 10.24 -5.45 2.29
C PHE A 124 8.98 -5.51 1.41
N GLY A 125 9.14 -5.65 0.09
CA GLY A 125 8.04 -5.52 -0.85
C GLY A 125 7.42 -4.13 -0.79
N ARG A 126 6.17 -4.01 -1.22
CA ARG A 126 5.50 -2.70 -1.26
C ARG A 126 4.93 -2.28 0.09
N VAL A 127 5.66 -2.51 1.19
CA VAL A 127 5.25 -2.18 2.56
C VAL A 127 4.92 -0.68 2.71
N TYR A 128 5.64 0.19 2.00
CA TYR A 128 5.34 1.62 1.96
C TYR A 128 3.88 1.89 1.53
N CYS A 129 3.38 1.18 0.50
CA CYS A 129 2.01 1.36 0.01
C CYS A 129 0.95 0.88 1.02
N GLY A 130 1.31 -0.09 1.87
CA GLY A 130 0.44 -0.65 2.90
C GLY A 130 0.44 0.11 4.23
N TRP A 131 1.56 0.77 4.58
CA TRP A 131 1.79 1.30 5.93
C TRP A 131 2.21 2.78 6.02
N ALA A 132 2.77 3.36 4.95
CA ALA A 132 3.36 4.71 5.02
C ALA A 132 2.86 5.71 3.97
N CYS A 133 2.23 5.23 2.90
CA CYS A 133 1.74 6.09 1.83
C CYS A 133 0.59 6.99 2.32
N TRP A 134 0.74 8.31 2.20
CA TRP A 134 -0.28 9.29 2.60
C TRP A 134 -1.59 9.13 1.82
N THR A 135 -1.53 8.88 0.50
CA THR A 135 -2.74 8.60 -0.29
C THR A 135 -3.42 7.31 0.16
N GLY A 136 -2.64 6.26 0.43
CA GLY A 136 -3.18 5.00 0.96
C GLY A 136 -3.81 5.17 2.33
N ALA A 137 -3.25 6.02 3.18
CA ALA A 137 -3.76 6.32 4.51
C ALA A 137 -5.12 7.01 4.46
N LEU A 138 -5.28 8.02 3.60
CA LEU A 138 -6.57 8.67 3.36
C LEU A 138 -7.61 7.67 2.84
N LEU A 139 -7.25 6.89 1.82
CA LEU A 139 -8.18 5.96 1.18
C LEU A 139 -8.59 4.80 2.10
N ASP A 140 -7.76 4.41 3.07
CA ASP A 140 -8.13 3.39 4.07
C ASP A 140 -9.23 3.87 5.04
N LEU A 141 -9.53 5.17 5.11
CA LEU A 141 -10.62 5.74 5.92
C LEU A 141 -11.99 5.61 5.24
N LEU A 142 -12.04 5.42 3.93
CA LEU A 142 -13.27 5.25 3.18
C LEU A 142 -14.03 3.96 3.59
N PRO A 143 -15.35 3.90 3.41
CA PRO A 143 -16.18 2.86 4.01
C PRO A 143 -16.10 1.49 3.30
N PHE A 144 -15.45 1.38 2.14
CA PHE A 144 -15.47 0.16 1.34
C PHE A 144 -14.50 -0.89 1.88
N ARG A 145 -15.05 -2.01 2.36
CA ARG A 145 -14.28 -3.10 3.01
C ARG A 145 -13.87 -4.21 2.04
N HIS A 146 -14.60 -4.38 0.95
CA HIS A 146 -14.42 -5.46 -0.01
C HIS A 146 -14.54 -4.91 -1.43
N SER A 147 -13.61 -5.31 -2.29
CA SER A 147 -13.69 -5.10 -3.74
C SER A 147 -14.53 -6.22 -4.37
N GLU A 148 -15.13 -5.96 -5.53
CA GLU A 148 -15.78 -7.01 -6.35
C GLU A 148 -14.77 -7.76 -7.24
N GLY A 149 -13.51 -7.31 -7.26
CA GLY A 149 -12.43 -7.88 -8.07
C GLY A 149 -11.86 -6.84 -9.05
N ARG A 150 -10.72 -7.16 -9.66
CA ARG A 150 -10.07 -6.26 -10.60
C ARG A 150 -10.79 -6.21 -11.94
N ARG A 151 -10.90 -5.01 -12.50
CA ARG A 151 -11.37 -4.77 -13.86
C ARG A 151 -10.27 -5.13 -14.85
N GLY A 152 -10.64 -5.83 -15.92
CA GLY A 152 -9.76 -6.19 -17.03
C GLY A 152 -9.70 -5.10 -18.10
N GLY A 153 -9.23 -5.46 -19.30
CA GLY A 153 -9.12 -4.54 -20.43
C GLY A 153 -8.12 -3.42 -20.17
N ILE A 154 -8.50 -2.17 -20.45
CA ILE A 154 -7.62 -0.99 -20.33
C ILE A 154 -7.32 -0.59 -18.87
N TRP A 155 -8.13 -1.01 -17.90
CA TRP A 155 -8.03 -0.53 -16.52
C TRP A 155 -6.64 -0.70 -15.87
N PRO A 156 -5.97 -1.86 -15.94
CA PRO A 156 -4.62 -2.01 -15.39
C PRO A 156 -3.55 -1.19 -16.15
N TRP A 157 -3.83 -0.80 -17.40
CA TRP A 157 -2.92 -0.01 -18.25
C TRP A 157 -2.93 1.48 -17.91
N LEU A 158 -4.04 1.99 -17.35
CA LEU A 158 -4.20 3.42 -17.02
C LEU A 158 -3.07 3.99 -16.15
N ARG A 159 -2.51 3.21 -15.21
CA ARG A 159 -1.38 3.65 -14.36
C ARG A 159 -0.07 3.80 -15.15
N TYR A 160 0.11 2.99 -16.21
CA TYR A 160 1.27 3.09 -17.09
C TYR A 160 1.09 4.27 -18.05
N ILE A 161 -0.13 4.50 -18.54
CA ILE A 161 -0.49 5.68 -19.32
C ILE A 161 -0.24 6.94 -18.48
N HIS A 162 -0.71 6.98 -17.24
CA HIS A 162 -0.47 8.11 -16.33
C HIS A 162 1.03 8.33 -16.11
N LEU A 163 1.81 7.28 -15.84
CA LEU A 163 3.26 7.40 -15.72
C LEU A 163 3.90 7.98 -16.99
N ALA A 164 3.49 7.50 -18.17
CA ALA A 164 4.00 7.98 -19.46
C ALA A 164 3.60 9.44 -19.74
N VAL A 165 2.36 9.83 -19.39
CA VAL A 165 1.87 11.21 -19.53
C VAL A 165 2.62 12.14 -18.58
N SER A 166 2.81 11.77 -17.31
CA SER A 166 3.62 12.56 -16.36
C SER A 166 5.06 12.73 -16.87
N LEU A 167 5.66 11.65 -17.41
CA LEU A 167 7.00 11.72 -17.99
C LEU A 167 7.06 12.64 -19.21
N ALA A 168 6.11 12.49 -20.15
CA ALA A 168 6.04 13.30 -21.37
C ALA A 168 5.78 14.78 -21.05
N LEU A 169 4.91 15.07 -20.08
CA LEU A 169 4.64 16.43 -19.61
C LEU A 169 5.92 17.09 -19.09
N VAL A 170 6.61 16.44 -18.15
CA VAL A 170 7.84 17.00 -17.56
C VAL A 170 8.96 17.09 -18.59
N ALA A 171 9.09 16.10 -19.48
CA ALA A 171 10.06 16.13 -20.58
C ALA A 171 9.79 17.30 -21.53
N GLY A 172 8.54 17.54 -21.93
CA GLY A 172 8.16 18.67 -22.77
C GLY A 172 8.43 20.02 -22.09
N LEU A 173 8.07 20.16 -20.81
CA LEU A 173 8.36 21.36 -20.02
C LEU A 173 9.87 21.65 -19.95
N TRP A 174 10.68 20.61 -19.72
CA TRP A 174 12.13 20.74 -19.63
C TRP A 174 12.79 21.01 -20.98
N PHE A 175 12.60 20.13 -21.98
CA PHE A 175 13.35 20.20 -23.24
C PHE A 175 12.83 21.27 -24.22
N SER A 176 11.55 21.63 -24.16
CA SER A 176 10.98 22.65 -25.06
C SER A 176 10.98 24.06 -24.46
N TYR A 177 10.82 24.17 -23.15
CA TYR A 177 10.65 25.47 -22.48
C TYR A 177 11.72 25.78 -21.42
N SER A 178 12.66 24.85 -21.17
CA SER A 178 13.64 24.97 -20.07
C SER A 178 12.99 25.32 -18.73
N TYR A 179 11.78 24.81 -18.52
CA TYR A 179 10.97 25.13 -17.35
C TYR A 179 11.53 24.42 -16.11
N LEU A 180 11.86 25.22 -15.10
CA LEU A 180 12.10 24.78 -13.74
C LEU A 180 11.12 25.51 -12.82
N PRO A 181 10.36 24.79 -11.96
CA PRO A 181 9.44 25.43 -11.04
C PRO A 181 10.23 26.26 -10.02
N GLY A 182 9.91 27.55 -9.93
CA GLY A 182 10.33 28.40 -8.81
C GLY A 182 9.63 27.98 -7.50
N PRO A 183 9.95 28.65 -6.37
CA PRO A 183 9.42 28.27 -5.06
C PRO A 183 7.89 28.25 -4.98
N PHE A 184 7.23 29.26 -5.55
CA PHE A 184 5.77 29.38 -5.51
C PHE A 184 5.10 28.36 -6.44
N GLU A 185 5.66 28.18 -7.63
CA GLU A 185 5.23 27.18 -8.60
C GLU A 185 5.37 25.77 -8.04
N ALA A 186 6.50 25.47 -7.37
CA ALA A 186 6.74 24.17 -6.73
C ALA A 186 5.70 23.86 -5.65
N LEU A 187 5.31 24.88 -4.85
CA LEU A 187 4.23 24.75 -3.88
C LEU A 187 2.89 24.47 -4.57
N ILE A 188 2.56 25.18 -5.64
CA ILE A 188 1.34 24.94 -6.42
C ILE A 188 1.33 23.54 -7.02
N TRP A 189 2.42 23.10 -7.66
CA TRP A 189 2.57 21.76 -8.22
C TRP A 189 2.34 20.68 -7.16
N PHE A 190 2.92 20.85 -5.97
CA PHE A 190 2.75 19.91 -4.88
C PHE A 190 1.32 19.87 -4.36
N LEU A 191 0.74 21.03 -4.01
CA LEU A 191 -0.61 21.11 -3.44
C LEU A 191 -1.68 20.66 -4.44
N SER A 192 -1.59 21.12 -5.69
CA SER A 192 -2.52 20.74 -6.75
C SER A 192 -2.39 19.25 -7.10
N GLY A 193 -1.17 18.71 -7.17
CA GLY A 193 -0.93 17.30 -7.40
C GLY A 193 -1.51 16.40 -6.29
N VAL A 194 -1.29 16.76 -5.03
CA VAL A 194 -1.88 16.05 -3.88
C VAL A 194 -3.40 16.14 -3.90
N ALA A 195 -3.96 17.33 -4.12
CA ALA A 195 -5.40 17.54 -4.20
C ALA A 195 -6.02 16.73 -5.34
N LEU A 196 -5.39 16.74 -6.52
CA LEU A 196 -5.83 15.96 -7.68
C LEU A 196 -5.79 14.45 -7.40
N TYR A 197 -4.71 13.95 -6.79
CA TYR A 197 -4.61 12.53 -6.45
C TYR A 197 -5.64 12.11 -5.40
N TYR A 198 -5.97 12.98 -4.45
CA TYR A 198 -7.02 12.71 -3.47
C TYR A 198 -8.40 12.74 -4.09
N LEU A 199 -8.69 13.74 -4.93
CA LEU A 199 -9.93 13.82 -5.69
C LEU A 199 -10.14 12.57 -6.55
N LEU A 200 -9.17 12.24 -7.41
CA LEU A 200 -9.24 11.05 -8.26
C LEU A 200 -9.32 9.77 -7.44
N GLY A 201 -8.60 9.69 -6.32
CA GLY A 201 -8.62 8.53 -5.46
C GLY A 201 -9.96 8.29 -4.79
N VAL A 202 -10.56 9.34 -4.22
CA VAL A 202 -11.88 9.29 -3.59
C VAL A 202 -12.94 9.01 -4.65
N THR A 203 -12.92 9.70 -5.80
CA THR A 203 -13.88 9.46 -6.89
C THR A 203 -13.80 8.02 -7.39
N LEU A 204 -12.62 7.48 -7.65
CA LEU A 204 -12.46 6.07 -8.05
C LEU A 204 -12.96 5.11 -6.98
N ALA A 205 -12.68 5.39 -5.70
CA ALA A 205 -13.14 4.55 -4.62
C ALA A 205 -14.67 4.54 -4.51
N LEU A 206 -15.33 5.70 -4.68
CA LEU A 206 -16.79 5.81 -4.69
C LEU A 206 -17.41 5.11 -5.90
N VAL A 207 -16.91 5.35 -7.11
CA VAL A 207 -17.45 4.79 -8.36
C VAL A 207 -17.26 3.27 -8.43
N LEU A 208 -16.16 2.75 -7.88
CA LEU A 208 -15.81 1.32 -7.95
C LEU A 208 -16.07 0.56 -6.65
N HIS A 209 -16.56 1.23 -5.61
CA HIS A 209 -16.72 0.68 -4.25
C HIS A 209 -15.44 -0.02 -3.75
N ASP A 210 -14.28 0.60 -3.98
CA ASP A 210 -12.98 0.00 -3.71
C ASP A 210 -11.95 1.04 -3.25
N ASN A 211 -11.64 1.04 -1.95
CA ASN A 211 -10.67 1.96 -1.34
C ASN A 211 -9.29 1.93 -2.02
N ARG A 212 -8.89 0.82 -2.67
CA ARG A 212 -7.58 0.74 -3.34
C ARG A 212 -7.66 0.83 -4.86
N ALA A 213 -8.80 1.28 -5.41
CA ALA A 213 -8.99 1.51 -6.84
C ALA A 213 -7.88 2.40 -7.45
N PHE A 214 -7.55 3.53 -6.81
CA PHE A 214 -6.46 4.40 -7.26
C PHE A 214 -5.12 3.66 -7.34
N CYS A 215 -4.79 2.88 -6.30
CA CYS A 215 -3.56 2.11 -6.25
C CYS A 215 -3.49 1.01 -7.33
N LYS A 216 -4.65 0.47 -7.74
CA LYS A 216 -4.76 -0.58 -8.77
C LYS A 216 -4.63 -0.01 -10.18
N TYR A 217 -5.24 1.13 -10.44
CA TYR A 217 -5.49 1.60 -11.81
C TYR A 217 -4.81 2.92 -12.16
N LEU A 218 -4.47 3.80 -11.22
CA LEU A 218 -4.02 5.15 -11.57
C LEU A 218 -2.69 5.58 -10.93
N CYS A 219 -2.23 4.94 -9.86
CA CYS A 219 -1.01 5.37 -9.14
C CYS A 219 0.28 5.14 -9.97
N PRO A 220 0.99 6.20 -10.41
CA PRO A 220 2.21 6.04 -11.22
C PRO A 220 3.42 5.62 -10.37
N ALA A 221 3.51 6.12 -9.13
CA ALA A 221 4.56 5.70 -8.18
C ALA A 221 4.49 4.20 -7.84
N GLY A 222 3.29 3.59 -7.96
CA GLY A 222 3.11 2.15 -7.78
C GLY A 222 3.78 1.34 -8.88
N VAL A 223 3.78 1.86 -10.12
CA VAL A 223 4.40 1.20 -11.29
C VAL A 223 5.89 1.07 -11.12
N LEU A 224 6.56 2.14 -10.66
CA LEU A 224 7.99 2.16 -10.41
C LEU A 224 8.44 1.12 -9.38
N ALA A 225 7.54 0.74 -8.45
CA ALA A 225 7.84 -0.26 -7.42
C ALA A 225 7.58 -1.71 -7.83
N LEU A 226 6.86 -1.98 -8.93
CA LEU A 226 6.50 -3.34 -9.35
C LEU A 226 7.71 -4.23 -9.66
N PRO A 227 8.74 -3.77 -10.39
CA PRO A 227 9.89 -4.61 -10.72
C PRO A 227 10.63 -5.08 -9.47
N ALA A 228 10.92 -4.16 -8.55
CA ALA A 228 11.57 -4.48 -7.28
C ALA A 228 10.71 -5.38 -6.40
N ALA A 229 9.41 -5.11 -6.29
CA ALA A 229 8.49 -5.90 -5.48
C ALA A 229 8.40 -7.37 -5.91
N ARG A 230 8.61 -7.67 -7.20
CA ARG A 230 8.67 -9.04 -7.71
C ARG A 230 9.77 -9.86 -7.04
N PHE A 231 10.93 -9.25 -6.82
CA PHE A 231 12.11 -9.87 -6.21
C PHE A 231 12.18 -9.65 -4.69
N SER A 232 11.09 -9.19 -4.08
CA SER A 232 11.02 -8.95 -2.63
C SER A 232 11.43 -10.18 -1.82
N LEU A 233 12.34 -9.99 -0.87
CA LEU A 233 12.72 -11.02 0.11
C LEU A 233 11.59 -11.34 1.08
N LEU A 234 10.88 -10.33 1.56
CA LEU A 234 9.76 -10.47 2.48
C LEU A 234 8.45 -10.63 1.73
N LYS A 235 7.77 -11.77 1.92
CA LYS A 235 6.46 -12.08 1.33
C LYS A 235 5.57 -12.80 2.34
N VAL A 236 4.28 -12.94 2.00
CA VAL A 236 3.35 -13.77 2.77
C VAL A 236 3.47 -15.23 2.30
N ARG A 237 3.54 -16.18 3.23
CA ARG A 237 3.50 -17.62 2.95
C ARG A 237 2.34 -18.25 3.70
N GLY A 238 1.61 -19.12 3.01
CA GLY A 238 0.59 -19.97 3.63
C GLY A 238 1.13 -21.38 3.91
N ASP A 239 0.66 -21.99 4.98
CA ASP A 239 0.83 -23.42 5.27
C ASP A 239 -0.34 -24.21 4.61
N PRO A 240 -0.08 -25.04 3.58
CA PRO A 240 -1.11 -25.81 2.90
C PRO A 240 -1.81 -26.82 3.82
N GLN A 241 -1.11 -27.33 4.84
CA GLN A 241 -1.64 -28.34 5.76
C GLN A 241 -2.60 -27.74 6.80
N LYS A 242 -2.43 -26.45 7.11
CA LYS A 242 -3.31 -25.71 8.04
C LYS A 242 -4.44 -24.96 7.34
N CYS A 243 -4.38 -24.79 6.02
CA CYS A 243 -5.35 -23.96 5.30
C CYS A 243 -6.66 -24.71 5.05
N ASN A 244 -7.76 -24.21 5.59
CA ASN A 244 -9.10 -24.74 5.33
C ASN A 244 -9.78 -24.23 4.04
N ALA A 245 -9.07 -23.40 3.25
CA ALA A 245 -9.56 -22.80 2.00
C ALA A 245 -10.91 -22.05 2.09
N LEU A 246 -11.28 -21.46 3.24
CA LEU A 246 -12.52 -20.68 3.37
C LEU A 246 -12.56 -19.40 2.50
N GLY A 247 -11.39 -18.86 2.14
CA GLY A 247 -11.26 -17.68 1.28
C GLY A 247 -11.46 -16.32 1.96
N GLU A 248 -11.51 -16.24 3.29
CA GLU A 248 -11.61 -14.96 4.01
C GLU A 248 -10.44 -14.03 3.71
N CYS A 249 -9.22 -14.59 3.60
CA CYS A 249 -8.03 -13.84 3.20
C CYS A 249 -8.14 -13.24 1.79
N VAL A 250 -8.79 -13.95 0.85
CA VAL A 250 -9.02 -13.48 -0.53
C VAL A 250 -10.06 -12.37 -0.54
N ALA A 251 -11.17 -12.56 0.18
CA ALA A 251 -12.24 -11.56 0.27
C ALA A 251 -11.79 -10.26 0.98
N ALA A 252 -10.88 -10.37 1.96
CA ALA A 252 -10.36 -9.23 2.70
C ALA A 252 -9.16 -8.54 2.02
N CYS A 253 -8.56 -9.15 0.99
CA CYS A 253 -7.39 -8.57 0.33
C CYS A 253 -7.77 -7.31 -0.46
N PRO A 254 -7.29 -6.12 -0.08
CA PRO A 254 -7.67 -4.89 -0.77
C PRO A 254 -7.05 -4.79 -2.17
N MET A 255 -6.06 -5.63 -2.48
CA MET A 255 -5.41 -5.69 -3.80
C MET A 255 -5.93 -6.84 -4.68
N ASP A 256 -6.96 -7.56 -4.22
CA ASP A 256 -7.62 -8.65 -4.94
C ASP A 256 -6.67 -9.81 -5.31
N ILE A 257 -5.83 -10.25 -4.38
CA ILE A 257 -4.89 -11.36 -4.61
C ILE A 257 -5.55 -12.68 -4.21
N ARG A 258 -5.41 -13.73 -5.04
CA ARG A 258 -5.94 -15.08 -4.75
C ARG A 258 -4.99 -15.86 -3.83
N ILE A 259 -4.94 -15.47 -2.56
CA ILE A 259 -3.99 -15.99 -1.55
C ILE A 259 -4.11 -17.50 -1.31
N THR A 260 -5.34 -18.04 -1.33
CA THR A 260 -5.57 -19.48 -1.16
C THR A 260 -4.86 -20.28 -2.24
N ASP A 261 -4.85 -19.81 -3.48
CA ASP A 261 -4.26 -20.52 -4.60
C ASP A 261 -2.74 -20.59 -4.52
N TYR A 262 -2.09 -19.50 -4.12
CA TYR A 262 -0.65 -19.54 -3.81
C TYR A 262 -0.34 -20.56 -2.72
N THR A 263 -1.19 -20.61 -1.69
CA THR A 263 -1.06 -21.56 -0.58
C THR A 263 -1.21 -23.00 -1.07
N HIS A 264 -2.22 -23.29 -1.90
CA HIS A 264 -2.41 -24.63 -2.49
C HIS A 264 -1.28 -25.03 -3.44
N HIS A 265 -0.69 -24.09 -4.16
CA HIS A 265 0.50 -24.32 -5.00
C HIS A 265 1.78 -24.49 -4.18
N GLY A 266 1.74 -24.38 -2.84
CA GLY A 266 2.92 -24.52 -1.98
C GLY A 266 3.95 -23.40 -2.11
N VAL A 267 3.57 -22.27 -2.73
CA VAL A 267 4.45 -21.13 -2.98
C VAL A 267 4.06 -19.92 -2.12
N ARG A 268 5.00 -18.98 -1.96
CA ARG A 268 4.70 -17.69 -1.34
C ARG A 268 3.77 -16.88 -2.23
N VAL A 269 3.16 -15.83 -1.69
CA VAL A 269 2.37 -14.88 -2.49
C VAL A 269 3.31 -14.10 -3.40
N LEU A 270 3.45 -14.55 -4.65
CA LEU A 270 4.40 -14.01 -5.63
C LEU A 270 3.89 -12.75 -6.35
N SER A 271 2.65 -12.32 -6.09
CA SER A 271 2.06 -11.16 -6.74
C SER A 271 2.80 -9.86 -6.41
N SER A 272 3.24 -9.14 -7.46
CA SER A 272 3.84 -7.80 -7.34
C SER A 272 2.85 -6.72 -6.91
N GLU A 273 1.54 -7.03 -6.93
CA GLU A 273 0.48 -6.16 -6.43
C GLU A 273 0.36 -6.19 -4.89
N CYS A 274 1.03 -7.13 -4.21
CA CYS A 274 0.98 -7.22 -2.76
C CYS A 274 1.60 -5.99 -2.08
N THR A 275 0.79 -5.25 -1.33
CA THR A 275 1.20 -4.08 -0.54
C THR A 275 1.70 -4.43 0.87
N LEU A 276 1.85 -5.72 1.17
CA LEU A 276 2.28 -6.24 2.47
C LEU A 276 1.54 -5.64 3.68
N CYS A 277 0.25 -5.34 3.49
CA CYS A 277 -0.58 -4.65 4.47
C CYS A 277 -1.13 -5.60 5.57
N GLN A 278 -0.88 -6.91 5.46
CA GLN A 278 -1.20 -7.95 6.43
C GLN A 278 -2.69 -8.17 6.74
N VAL A 279 -3.63 -7.58 5.97
CA VAL A 279 -5.07 -7.84 6.16
C VAL A 279 -5.37 -9.33 5.99
N CYS A 280 -4.77 -9.98 5.00
CA CYS A 280 -4.97 -11.41 4.75
C CYS A 280 -4.54 -12.28 5.94
N ILE A 281 -3.41 -11.98 6.58
CA ILE A 281 -2.90 -12.70 7.75
C ILE A 281 -3.88 -12.57 8.91
N ASN A 282 -4.35 -11.34 9.17
CA ASN A 282 -5.26 -11.06 10.29
C ASN A 282 -6.70 -11.55 10.07
N ALA A 283 -7.12 -11.69 8.80
CA ALA A 283 -8.42 -12.22 8.42
C ALA A 283 -8.45 -13.75 8.34
N CYS A 284 -7.31 -14.45 8.46
CA CYS A 284 -7.28 -15.91 8.34
C CYS A 284 -7.69 -16.56 9.67
N PRO A 285 -8.81 -17.32 9.72
CA PRO A 285 -9.32 -17.90 10.96
C PRO A 285 -8.39 -18.98 11.54
N ASP A 286 -7.73 -19.78 10.68
CA ASP A 286 -6.85 -20.87 11.13
C ASP A 286 -5.41 -20.40 11.44
N GLY A 287 -5.09 -19.14 11.15
CA GLY A 287 -3.72 -18.63 11.29
C GLY A 287 -2.70 -19.34 10.40
N SER A 288 -3.11 -19.81 9.21
CA SER A 288 -2.25 -20.53 8.26
C SER A 288 -1.28 -19.61 7.50
N LEU A 289 -1.45 -18.29 7.60
CA LEU A 289 -0.64 -17.29 6.89
C LEU A 289 0.38 -16.64 7.82
N ALA A 290 1.62 -16.48 7.34
CA ALA A 290 2.68 -15.80 8.06
C ALA A 290 3.56 -14.97 7.11
N LEU A 291 4.35 -14.06 7.67
CA LEU A 291 5.45 -13.44 6.94
C LEU A 291 6.60 -14.44 6.80
N SER A 292 7.24 -14.45 5.63
CA SER A 292 8.34 -15.34 5.30
C SER A 292 9.39 -14.58 4.51
N VAL A 293 10.64 -14.72 4.94
CA VAL A 293 11.82 -14.18 4.26
C VAL A 293 12.44 -15.31 3.42
N GLY A 294 12.85 -15.00 2.20
CA GLY A 294 13.51 -15.96 1.31
C GLY A 294 13.61 -15.44 -0.12
N VAL A 295 14.27 -16.21 -0.99
CA VAL A 295 14.37 -15.94 -2.43
C VAL A 295 13.43 -16.89 -3.18
N ASP A 296 12.67 -16.36 -4.14
CA ASP A 296 11.77 -17.17 -4.98
C ASP A 296 12.44 -17.53 -6.32
N PRO A 297 12.07 -18.67 -6.93
CA PRO A 297 12.53 -19.01 -8.27
C PRO A 297 12.12 -17.96 -9.30
N LEU A 298 12.93 -17.81 -10.34
CA LEU A 298 12.67 -16.90 -11.45
C LEU A 298 11.38 -17.31 -12.17
N GLY A 299 10.33 -16.52 -11.97
CA GLY A 299 9.01 -16.76 -12.54
C GLY A 299 8.06 -15.61 -12.21
N ARG A 300 6.99 -15.47 -12.99
CA ARG A 300 5.91 -14.53 -12.67
C ARG A 300 4.63 -15.34 -12.54
N LEU A 301 4.09 -15.38 -11.33
CA LEU A 301 2.78 -15.94 -11.07
C LEU A 301 1.93 -14.83 -10.45
N GLU A 302 1.07 -14.20 -11.24
CA GLU A 302 0.12 -13.19 -10.81
C GLU A 302 -1.28 -13.79 -10.73
N LEU A 303 -1.69 -14.21 -9.53
CA LEU A 303 -3.02 -14.75 -9.27
C LEU A 303 -3.85 -13.64 -8.64
N LEU A 304 -4.55 -12.90 -9.50
CA LEU A 304 -5.44 -11.82 -9.11
C LEU A 304 -6.90 -12.25 -9.32
N ARG A 305 -7.78 -11.85 -8.40
CA ARG A 305 -9.22 -11.98 -8.55
C ARG A 305 -9.70 -10.87 -9.49
N THR A 306 -10.23 -11.25 -10.63
CA THR A 306 -10.84 -10.33 -11.59
C THR A 306 -12.36 -10.43 -11.52
N TYR A 307 -13.06 -9.35 -11.90
CA TYR A 307 -14.52 -9.26 -11.83
C TYR A 307 -15.25 -10.39 -12.59
N ALA A 308 -14.76 -10.74 -13.78
CA ALA A 308 -15.27 -11.82 -14.62
C ALA A 308 -14.32 -13.04 -14.64
N GLY A 309 -13.45 -13.17 -13.66
CA GLY A 309 -12.42 -14.21 -13.62
C GLY A 309 -12.90 -15.53 -13.05
N PRO A 310 -12.11 -16.61 -13.26
CA PRO A 310 -12.33 -17.86 -12.55
C PRO A 310 -12.27 -17.63 -11.04
N ALA A 311 -13.25 -18.21 -10.34
CA ALA A 311 -13.34 -18.11 -8.89
C ALA A 311 -12.04 -18.62 -8.23
N PRO A 312 -11.60 -17.99 -7.14
CA PRO A 312 -10.45 -18.48 -6.37
C PRO A 312 -10.75 -19.87 -5.82
N VAL A 313 -9.69 -20.67 -5.61
CA VAL A 313 -9.82 -21.98 -4.95
C VAL A 313 -10.32 -21.71 -3.53
N THR A 314 -11.59 -22.03 -3.30
CA THR A 314 -12.23 -21.93 -1.99
C THR A 314 -13.07 -23.17 -1.76
N ILE A 315 -12.81 -23.86 -0.66
CA ILE A 315 -13.64 -24.97 -0.20
C ILE A 315 -14.62 -24.35 0.78
N ILE A 316 -15.80 -23.94 0.30
CA ILE A 316 -16.88 -23.49 1.20
C ILE A 316 -17.54 -24.75 1.78
N PRO A 317 -17.49 -25.00 3.10
CA PRO A 317 -18.26 -26.08 3.70
C PRO A 317 -19.75 -25.90 3.38
N ARG A 318 -20.46 -26.97 2.99
CA ARG A 318 -21.89 -26.93 2.57
C ARG A 318 -22.80 -26.13 3.54
N ARG A 319 -22.51 -26.12 4.84
CA ARG A 319 -23.25 -25.34 5.86
C ARG A 319 -23.12 -23.82 5.70
N LEU A 320 -21.94 -23.31 5.33
CA LEU A 320 -21.70 -21.87 5.09
C LEU A 320 -22.20 -21.40 3.73
N ARG A 321 -22.37 -22.32 2.77
CA ARG A 321 -23.03 -22.04 1.49
C ARG A 321 -24.49 -21.64 1.69
N ARG A 322 -25.22 -22.32 2.59
CA ARG A 322 -26.63 -22.00 2.90
C ARG A 322 -26.79 -20.64 3.59
N SER A 323 -25.91 -20.28 4.53
CA SER A 323 -26.00 -18.98 5.21
C SER A 323 -25.62 -17.79 4.30
N ARG A 324 -24.68 -17.97 3.38
CA ARG A 324 -24.37 -16.97 2.34
C ARG A 324 -25.44 -16.88 1.27
N GLN A 325 -25.98 -18.00 0.80
CA GLN A 325 -27.11 -18.01 -0.15
C GLN A 325 -28.36 -17.39 0.48
N ALA A 326 -28.66 -17.65 1.74
CA ALA A 326 -29.77 -17.01 2.46
C ALA A 326 -29.57 -15.49 2.59
N ARG A 327 -28.34 -15.02 2.85
CA ARG A 327 -28.00 -13.58 2.89
C ARG A 327 -27.99 -12.91 1.51
N GLN A 328 -27.69 -13.65 0.45
CA GLN A 328 -27.78 -13.14 -0.93
C GLN A 328 -29.21 -13.12 -1.45
N ALA A 329 -30.04 -14.10 -1.09
CA ALA A 329 -31.46 -14.14 -1.41
C ALA A 329 -32.22 -12.96 -0.76
N THR A 330 -31.99 -12.70 0.54
CA THR A 330 -32.56 -11.53 1.22
C THR A 330 -32.10 -10.20 0.63
N LYS A 331 -30.88 -10.14 0.06
CA LYS A 331 -30.37 -8.93 -0.60
C LYS A 331 -30.98 -8.71 -1.99
N LEU A 332 -31.37 -9.79 -2.68
CA LEU A 332 -32.06 -9.75 -3.98
C LEU A 332 -33.56 -9.45 -3.82
N GLU A 333 -34.19 -9.96 -2.76
CA GLU A 333 -35.59 -9.65 -2.41
C GLU A 333 -35.75 -8.18 -2.00
N GLY A 334 -34.81 -7.63 -1.23
CA GLY A 334 -34.82 -6.20 -0.87
C GLY A 334 -34.56 -5.24 -2.04
N THR A 335 -33.97 -5.71 -3.15
CA THR A 335 -33.82 -4.91 -4.37
C THR A 335 -35.03 -4.94 -5.30
N HIS A 336 -35.96 -5.89 -5.11
CA HIS A 336 -37.19 -5.97 -5.89
C HIS A 336 -38.33 -5.11 -5.27
N ASP A 337 -38.45 -5.10 -3.94
CA ASP A 337 -39.47 -4.30 -3.23
C ASP A 337 -39.22 -2.77 -3.29
N GLY A 338 -37.98 -2.36 -3.56
CA GLY A 338 -37.62 -0.95 -3.76
C GLY A 338 -37.93 -0.39 -5.16
N ARG A 339 -38.37 -1.22 -6.12
CA ARG A 339 -38.65 -0.81 -7.51
C ARG A 339 -40.14 -0.72 -7.85
N GLU A 340 -41.02 -1.09 -6.92
CA GLU A 340 -42.48 -1.01 -7.10
C GLU A 340 -43.14 0.12 -6.27
N ARG A 341 -42.35 0.98 -5.62
CA ARG A 341 -42.83 2.16 -4.87
C ARG A 341 -42.16 3.49 -5.26
N SER A 342 -41.92 3.70 -6.55
CA SER A 342 -41.60 5.03 -7.09
C SER A 342 -42.34 5.28 -8.39
#